data_AF-A0A0L0ETC2-F1
#
_entry.id   AF-A0A0L0ETC2-F1
#
_cell.length_a   1.000
_cell.length_b   1.000
_cell.length_c   1.000
_cell.angle_alpha   90.00
_cell.angle_beta   90.00
_cell.angle_gamma   90.00
#
_symmetry.space_group_name_H-M   'P 1'
#
loop_
_entity.id
_entity.type
_entity.pdbx_description
1 polymer ?
#
loop_
_entity_poly.entity_id
_entity_poly.type
_entity_poly.pdbx_seq_one_letter_code
_entity_poly.pdbx_strand_id
1 'polypeptide(L)'
;MESQMPLFKELSTTVRDSATPQESNRRFCKELETALIDLGFSLSPDENLKPNSFCTRQTYKDMYGADRQSSFLINSAQYGLVRVEAHRQEKSGSVDQKFPFFFQSMLGTPEKYLVIVFDGDGYKKEAYTWLTSKAESVEDKVFKVFRTLDLFLEWITSTERD
;
A
#
# COMPACT_ATOMS: atom_id res chain seq x y z
N MET A 1 43.26 44.70 -14.10
CA MET A 1 43.05 43.59 -13.15
C MET A 1 41.56 43.54 -12.85
N GLU A 2 40.83 42.76 -13.64
CA GLU A 2 39.38 42.60 -13.47
C GLU A 2 39.14 41.65 -12.30
N SER A 3 38.41 42.16 -11.30
CA SER A 3 37.95 41.41 -10.14
C SER A 3 36.81 40.49 -10.58
N GLN A 4 37.07 39.18 -10.62
CA GLN A 4 36.00 38.18 -10.73
C GLN A 4 35.22 38.14 -9.40
N MET A 5 33.96 38.54 -9.44
CA MET A 5 33.01 38.26 -8.37
C MET A 5 32.55 36.79 -8.46
N PRO A 6 32.47 36.04 -7.34
CA PRO A 6 31.98 34.68 -7.38
C PRO A 6 30.46 34.66 -7.57
N LEU A 7 30.01 34.10 -8.71
CA LEU A 7 28.62 33.96 -9.15
C LEU A 7 27.84 32.85 -8.41
N PHE A 8 28.13 32.62 -7.13
CA PHE A 8 27.42 31.60 -6.34
C PHE A 8 27.19 32.09 -4.92
N LYS A 9 26.28 33.06 -4.79
CA LYS A 9 25.61 33.33 -3.53
C LYS A 9 24.12 33.40 -3.79
N GLU A 10 23.38 32.66 -2.96
CA GLU A 10 21.92 32.67 -2.80
C GLU A 10 21.08 31.85 -3.78
N LEU A 11 21.08 30.55 -3.54
CA LEU A 11 19.82 29.78 -3.55
C LEU A 11 19.74 28.96 -2.25
N SER A 12 19.55 29.64 -1.11
CA SER A 12 18.96 29.00 0.07
C SER A 12 17.45 28.94 -0.09
N THR A 13 16.98 28.27 -1.14
CA THR A 13 15.60 27.81 -1.21
C THR A 13 15.54 26.48 -0.51
N THR A 14 14.90 26.49 0.66
CA THR A 14 14.43 25.36 1.44
C THR A 14 14.29 24.09 0.60
N VAL A 15 15.24 23.17 0.76
CA VAL A 15 15.10 21.80 0.28
C VAL A 15 13.96 21.21 1.09
N ARG A 16 12.73 21.29 0.57
CA ARG A 16 11.67 20.37 1.01
C ARG A 16 12.20 19.00 0.66
N ASP A 17 12.53 18.20 1.67
CA ASP A 17 13.04 16.84 1.50
C ASP A 17 12.14 16.06 0.54
N SER A 18 12.52 16.02 -0.75
CA SER A 18 11.83 15.19 -1.73
C SER A 18 12.36 13.78 -1.55
N ALA A 19 11.79 13.06 -0.58
CA ALA A 19 12.04 11.64 -0.40
C ALA A 19 11.85 10.91 -1.74
N THR A 20 12.70 9.92 -2.02
CA THR A 20 12.53 9.09 -3.21
C THR A 20 11.21 8.33 -3.14
N PRO A 21 10.61 7.92 -4.28
CA PRO A 21 9.36 7.15 -4.26
C PRO A 21 9.44 5.90 -3.37
N GLN A 22 10.59 5.24 -3.32
CA GLN A 22 10.85 4.07 -2.48
C GLN A 22 10.84 4.43 -0.99
N GLU A 23 11.47 5.55 -0.60
CA GLU A 23 11.47 6.01 0.79
C GLU A 23 10.08 6.50 1.22
N SER A 24 9.34 7.17 0.33
CA SER A 24 7.94 7.54 0.56
C SER A 24 7.06 6.31 0.80
N ASN A 25 7.19 5.27 -0.03
CA ASN A 25 6.44 4.02 0.18
C ASN A 25 6.83 3.30 1.47
N ARG A 26 8.11 3.30 1.82
CA ARG A 26 8.59 2.69 3.06
C ARG A 26 8.02 3.40 4.29
N ARG A 27 7.96 4.74 4.26
CA ARG A 27 7.33 5.54 5.32
C ARG A 27 5.85 5.21 5.42
N PHE A 28 5.16 5.12 4.29
CA PHE A 28 3.74 4.74 4.26
C PHE A 28 3.47 3.36 4.87
N CYS A 29 4.29 2.34 4.55
CA CYS A 29 4.17 1.04 5.20
C CYS A 29 4.37 1.14 6.73
N LYS A 30 5.31 1.95 7.20
CA LYS A 30 5.51 2.16 8.65
C LYS A 30 4.34 2.90 9.31
N GLU A 31 3.75 3.88 8.62
CA GLU A 31 2.56 4.59 9.08
C GLU A 31 1.38 3.62 9.25
N LEU A 32 1.15 2.76 8.26
CA LEU A 32 0.13 1.71 8.33
C LEU A 32 0.41 0.72 9.48
N GLU A 33 1.65 0.26 9.61
CA GLU A 33 2.07 -0.63 10.71
C GLU A 33 1.79 -0.01 12.09
N THR A 34 2.17 1.25 12.28
CA THR A 34 1.94 2.00 13.53
C THR A 34 0.45 2.14 13.80
N ALA A 35 -0.34 2.49 12.79
CA ALA A 35 -1.78 2.64 12.93
C ALA A 35 -2.48 1.32 13.29
N LEU A 36 -2.06 0.19 12.71
CA LEU A 36 -2.58 -1.13 13.09
C LEU A 36 -2.29 -1.45 14.57
N ILE A 37 -1.08 -1.14 15.04
CA ILE A 37 -0.69 -1.35 16.44
C ILE A 37 -1.53 -0.47 17.37
N ASP A 38 -1.74 0.80 17.01
CA ASP A 38 -2.56 1.74 17.78
C ASP A 38 -4.03 1.31 17.85
N LEU A 39 -4.52 0.61 16.82
CA LEU A 39 -5.86 -0.01 16.78
C LEU A 39 -5.94 -1.35 17.53
N GLY A 40 -4.85 -1.79 18.15
CA GLY A 40 -4.81 -3.01 18.98
C GLY A 40 -4.44 -4.28 18.22
N PHE A 41 -3.97 -4.19 16.98
CA PHE A 41 -3.39 -5.36 16.30
C PHE A 41 -1.98 -5.64 16.83
N SER A 42 -1.64 -6.92 16.94
CA SER A 42 -0.30 -7.36 17.34
C SER A 42 0.55 -7.75 16.13
N LEU A 43 1.80 -7.28 16.09
CA LEU A 43 2.77 -7.77 15.12
C LEU A 43 3.19 -9.20 15.49
N SER A 44 3.06 -10.13 14.54
CA SER A 44 3.54 -11.50 14.66
C SER A 44 4.61 -11.77 13.60
N PRO A 45 5.73 -12.40 13.96
CA PRO A 45 6.74 -12.83 12.99
C PRO A 45 6.34 -14.12 12.26
N ASP A 46 5.34 -14.85 12.78
CA ASP A 46 4.94 -16.16 12.27
C ASP A 46 3.76 -16.06 11.28
N GLU A 47 3.64 -17.07 10.41
CA GLU A 47 2.52 -17.16 9.46
C GLU A 47 1.20 -17.56 10.15
N ASN A 48 1.30 -18.19 11.33
CA ASN A 48 0.15 -18.59 12.15
C ASN A 48 -0.39 -17.40 12.93
N LEU A 49 -0.96 -16.45 12.19
CA LEU A 49 -1.53 -15.23 12.74
C LEU A 49 -2.72 -15.56 13.65
N LYS A 50 -2.70 -15.02 14.87
CA LYS A 50 -3.84 -15.02 15.78
C LYS A 50 -4.86 -13.95 15.32
N PRO A 51 -6.14 -14.03 15.73
CA PRO A 51 -7.07 -12.94 15.49
C PRO A 51 -6.52 -11.59 16.00
N ASN A 52 -6.71 -10.53 15.22
CA ASN A 52 -6.15 -9.20 15.41
C ASN A 52 -4.61 -9.20 15.53
N SER A 53 -3.98 -9.91 14.60
CA SER A 53 -2.52 -9.84 14.41
C SER A 53 -2.17 -9.68 12.94
N PHE A 54 -0.97 -9.23 12.66
CA PHE A 54 -0.48 -9.09 11.30
C PHE A 54 1.00 -9.44 11.21
N CYS A 55 1.44 -9.82 10.01
CA CYS A 55 2.85 -9.95 9.66
C CYS A 55 3.14 -9.18 8.38
N THR A 56 4.41 -8.84 8.18
CA THR A 56 4.87 -8.10 7.00
C THR A 56 5.69 -9.02 6.10
N ARG A 57 5.80 -8.64 4.82
CA ARG A 57 6.72 -9.28 3.85
C ARG A 57 6.41 -10.76 3.60
N GLN A 58 5.14 -11.13 3.68
CA GLN A 58 4.70 -12.50 3.44
C GLN A 58 4.84 -12.90 1.97
N THR A 59 5.38 -14.09 1.72
CA THR A 59 5.70 -14.52 0.35
C THR A 59 4.47 -15.11 -0.34
N TYR A 60 4.25 -14.75 -1.60
CA TYR A 60 3.24 -15.34 -2.48
C TYR A 60 3.73 -15.38 -3.92
N LYS A 61 3.06 -16.15 -4.76
CA LYS A 61 3.36 -16.22 -6.19
C LYS A 61 2.67 -15.08 -6.93
N ASP A 62 3.43 -14.32 -7.69
CA ASP A 62 2.88 -13.30 -8.58
C ASP A 62 2.20 -13.91 -9.83
N MET A 63 1.65 -13.07 -10.70
CA MET A 63 0.97 -13.51 -11.91
C MET A 63 1.86 -14.28 -12.91
N TYR A 64 3.19 -14.25 -12.75
CA TYR A 64 4.15 -15.00 -13.56
C TYR A 64 4.72 -16.23 -12.82
N GLY A 65 4.29 -16.48 -11.58
CA GLY A 65 4.78 -17.57 -10.74
C GLY A 65 6.09 -17.27 -10.01
N ALA A 66 6.56 -16.03 -10.03
CA ALA A 66 7.74 -15.60 -9.28
C ALA A 66 7.38 -15.27 -7.82
N ASP A 67 8.35 -15.37 -6.93
CA ASP A 67 8.15 -15.02 -5.52
C ASP A 67 8.06 -13.51 -5.34
N ARG A 68 7.01 -13.08 -4.64
CA ARG A 68 6.76 -11.69 -4.27
C ARG A 68 6.43 -11.59 -2.80
N GLN A 69 6.82 -10.49 -2.18
CA GLN A 69 6.47 -10.18 -0.80
C GLN A 69 5.29 -9.21 -0.78
N SER A 70 4.21 -9.59 -0.09
CA SER A 70 3.11 -8.67 0.19
C SER A 70 3.54 -7.65 1.23
N SER A 71 2.88 -6.50 1.21
CA SER A 71 3.11 -5.47 2.22
C SER A 71 2.70 -5.99 3.60
N PHE A 72 1.48 -6.51 3.72
CA PHE A 72 0.96 -7.08 4.97
C PHE A 72 0.11 -8.33 4.70
N LEU A 73 0.07 -9.21 5.68
CA LEU A 73 -0.98 -10.21 5.87
C LEU A 73 -1.58 -9.96 7.24
N ILE A 74 -2.88 -9.67 7.30
CA ILE A 74 -3.58 -9.30 8.52
C ILE A 74 -4.61 -10.37 8.81
N ASN A 75 -4.63 -10.91 10.02
CA ASN A 75 -5.73 -11.72 10.50
C ASN A 75 -6.69 -10.83 11.31
N SER A 76 -7.72 -10.31 10.66
CA SER A 76 -8.79 -9.55 11.31
C SER A 76 -9.76 -10.52 11.98
N ALA A 77 -10.18 -10.21 13.21
CA ALA A 77 -11.23 -10.99 13.89
C ALA A 77 -12.55 -11.05 13.09
N GLN A 78 -12.79 -10.07 12.22
CA GLN A 78 -14.02 -9.94 11.43
C GLN A 78 -13.90 -10.58 10.05
N TYR A 79 -12.81 -10.30 9.34
CA TYR A 79 -12.63 -10.72 7.95
C TYR A 79 -11.75 -11.97 7.80
N GLY A 80 -11.13 -12.44 8.89
CA GLY A 80 -10.11 -13.48 8.83
C GLY A 80 -8.83 -12.96 8.16
N LEU A 81 -8.18 -13.82 7.36
CA LEU A 81 -6.97 -13.44 6.63
C LEU A 81 -7.27 -12.46 5.48
N VAL A 82 -6.66 -11.28 5.57
CA VAL A 82 -6.71 -10.19 4.60
C VAL A 82 -5.30 -9.96 4.08
N ARG A 83 -5.10 -10.13 2.78
CA ARG A 83 -3.82 -9.80 2.13
C ARG A 83 -3.85 -8.36 1.67
N VAL A 84 -2.84 -7.58 2.04
CA VAL A 84 -2.78 -6.14 1.76
C VAL A 84 -1.52 -5.79 0.98
N GLU A 85 -1.68 -5.04 -0.10
CA GLU A 85 -0.60 -4.32 -0.78
C GLU A 85 -0.74 -2.81 -0.55
N ALA A 86 0.31 -2.19 -0.02
CA ALA A 86 0.32 -0.79 0.38
C ALA A 86 1.28 0.01 -0.52
N HIS A 87 0.73 1.00 -1.22
CA HIS A 87 1.47 1.76 -2.23
C HIS A 87 1.24 3.26 -2.11
N ARG A 88 2.32 4.05 -1.92
CA ARG A 88 2.23 5.52 -1.93
C ARG A 88 2.82 6.11 -3.20
N GLN A 89 2.11 7.05 -3.81
CA GLN A 89 2.56 7.76 -5.00
C GLN A 89 2.23 9.26 -4.89
N GLU A 90 3.23 10.09 -4.63
CA GLU A 90 3.06 11.55 -4.47
C GLU A 90 3.16 12.33 -5.79
N LYS A 91 3.76 11.73 -6.83
CA LYS A 91 3.94 12.34 -8.15
C LYS A 91 3.62 11.34 -9.25
N SER A 92 3.29 11.84 -10.43
CA SER A 92 3.15 11.01 -11.63
C SER A 92 4.39 10.12 -11.81
N GLY A 93 4.18 8.85 -12.10
CA GLY A 93 5.17 7.81 -11.89
C GLY A 93 4.71 6.45 -12.39
N SER A 94 5.39 5.39 -11.97
CA SER A 94 5.22 4.03 -12.50
C SER A 94 4.34 3.12 -11.63
N VAL A 95 3.80 3.61 -10.52
CA VAL A 95 2.98 2.79 -9.62
C VAL A 95 1.61 2.49 -10.25
N ASP A 96 0.96 3.47 -10.83
CA ASP A 96 -0.31 3.30 -11.58
C ASP A 96 -0.20 2.32 -12.77
N GLN A 97 0.94 2.31 -13.47
CA GLN A 97 1.23 1.35 -14.55
C GLN A 97 1.30 -0.10 -14.06
N LYS A 98 1.51 -0.32 -12.76
CA LYS A 98 1.61 -1.65 -12.15
C LYS A 98 0.29 -2.13 -11.54
N PHE A 99 -0.77 -1.34 -11.57
CA PHE A 99 -2.08 -1.75 -11.03
C PHE A 99 -2.57 -3.07 -11.62
N PRO A 100 -2.48 -3.32 -12.95
CA PRO A 100 -2.89 -4.61 -13.50
C PRO A 100 -2.06 -5.78 -12.97
N PHE A 101 -0.76 -5.54 -12.77
CA PHE A 101 0.14 -6.55 -12.22
C PHE A 101 -0.19 -6.89 -10.77
N PHE A 102 -0.42 -5.88 -9.91
CA PHE A 102 -0.80 -6.11 -8.51
C PHE A 102 -2.15 -6.84 -8.41
N PHE A 103 -3.14 -6.37 -9.17
CA PHE A 103 -4.46 -6.98 -9.22
C PHE A 103 -4.39 -8.46 -9.60
N GLN A 104 -3.76 -8.79 -10.72
CA GLN A 104 -3.66 -10.19 -11.20
C GLN A 104 -2.86 -11.07 -10.24
N SER A 105 -1.77 -10.55 -9.68
CA SER A 105 -0.93 -11.30 -8.74
C SER A 105 -1.69 -11.64 -7.46
N MET A 106 -2.47 -10.70 -6.92
CA MET A 106 -3.24 -10.93 -5.69
C MET A 106 -4.41 -11.90 -5.89
N LEU A 107 -5.02 -11.95 -7.08
CA LEU A 107 -6.10 -12.92 -7.35
C LEU A 107 -5.63 -14.37 -7.22
N GLY A 108 -4.34 -14.65 -7.43
CA GLY A 108 -3.76 -15.99 -7.30
C GLY A 108 -3.51 -16.44 -5.85
N THR A 109 -3.72 -15.59 -4.86
CA THR A 109 -3.41 -15.92 -3.45
C THR A 109 -4.56 -16.68 -2.78
N PRO A 110 -4.33 -17.42 -1.69
CA PRO A 110 -5.38 -18.22 -1.07
C PRO A 110 -6.40 -17.38 -0.28
N GLU A 111 -6.07 -16.16 0.13
CA GLU A 111 -6.92 -15.34 0.99
C GLU A 111 -8.21 -14.89 0.30
N LYS A 112 -9.33 -14.91 1.04
CA LYS A 112 -10.64 -14.46 0.55
C LYS A 112 -10.71 -12.95 0.38
N TYR A 113 -10.08 -12.20 1.30
CA TYR A 113 -10.07 -10.75 1.29
C TYR A 113 -8.73 -10.23 0.78
N LEU A 114 -8.79 -9.44 -0.29
CA LEU A 114 -7.65 -8.82 -0.94
C LEU A 114 -7.83 -7.31 -0.90
N VAL A 115 -6.79 -6.60 -0.49
CA VAL A 115 -6.84 -5.15 -0.35
C VAL A 115 -5.63 -4.51 -1.02
N ILE A 116 -5.88 -3.48 -1.82
CA ILE A 116 -4.83 -2.53 -2.18
C ILE A 116 -5.15 -1.19 -1.50
N VAL A 117 -4.20 -0.69 -0.71
CA VAL A 117 -4.29 0.62 -0.07
C VAL A 117 -3.30 1.55 -0.77
N PHE A 118 -3.82 2.65 -1.29
CA PHE A 118 -3.03 3.74 -1.83
C PHE A 118 -2.95 4.92 -0.88
N ASP A 119 -1.93 5.74 -1.09
CA ASP A 119 -1.81 7.06 -0.51
C ASP A 119 -1.10 8.02 -1.48
N GLY A 120 -1.33 9.32 -1.28
CA GLY A 120 -0.97 10.38 -2.22
C GLY A 120 -1.90 10.49 -3.43
N ASP A 121 -1.70 11.55 -4.23
CA ASP A 121 -2.54 11.89 -5.38
C ASP A 121 -1.78 11.83 -6.72
N GLY A 122 -0.65 11.11 -6.75
CA GLY A 122 0.25 11.07 -7.91
C GLY A 122 -0.16 10.10 -9.01
N TYR A 123 -1.14 9.22 -8.79
CA TYR A 123 -1.61 8.25 -9.79
C TYR A 123 -2.66 8.86 -10.72
N LYS A 124 -2.75 8.34 -11.95
CA LYS A 124 -3.80 8.73 -12.89
C LYS A 124 -5.18 8.30 -12.37
N LYS A 125 -6.15 9.21 -12.46
CA LYS A 125 -7.54 8.95 -12.10
C LYS A 125 -8.10 7.75 -12.88
N GLU A 126 -7.78 7.66 -14.16
CA GLU A 126 -8.23 6.58 -15.05
C GLU A 126 -7.70 5.22 -14.59
N ALA A 127 -6.46 5.16 -14.10
CA ALA A 127 -5.89 3.93 -13.58
C ALA A 127 -6.59 3.49 -12.28
N TYR A 128 -6.88 4.43 -11.39
CA TYR A 128 -7.65 4.15 -10.17
C TYR A 128 -9.08 3.69 -10.47
N THR A 129 -9.77 4.36 -11.40
CA THR A 129 -11.11 3.96 -11.88
C THR A 129 -11.08 2.58 -12.53
N TRP A 130 -10.06 2.27 -13.32
CA TRP A 130 -9.88 0.94 -13.90
C TRP A 130 -9.72 -0.13 -12.81
N LEU A 131 -8.88 0.12 -11.80
CA LEU A 131 -8.58 -0.85 -10.75
C LEU A 131 -9.80 -1.11 -9.86
N THR A 132 -10.53 -0.07 -9.47
CA THR A 132 -11.77 -0.18 -8.67
C THR A 132 -12.85 -0.96 -9.42
N SER A 133 -13.10 -0.64 -10.69
CA SER A 133 -14.04 -1.40 -11.53
C SER A 133 -13.63 -2.87 -11.69
N LYS A 134 -12.33 -3.16 -11.80
CA LYS A 134 -11.83 -4.55 -11.83
C LYS A 134 -12.01 -5.27 -10.51
N ALA A 135 -11.74 -4.62 -9.39
CA ALA A 135 -11.96 -5.17 -8.07
C ALA A 135 -13.43 -5.53 -7.82
N GLU A 136 -14.36 -4.69 -8.27
CA GLU A 136 -15.81 -4.93 -8.18
C GLU A 136 -16.29 -6.10 -9.06
N SER A 137 -15.58 -6.41 -10.15
CA SER A 137 -15.93 -7.52 -11.04
C SER A 137 -15.46 -8.91 -10.55
N VAL A 138 -14.80 -8.98 -9.39
CA VAL A 138 -14.31 -10.25 -8.84
C VAL A 138 -15.45 -10.97 -8.11
N GLU A 139 -15.77 -12.20 -8.53
CA GLU A 139 -16.89 -12.97 -7.97
C GLU A 139 -16.45 -13.90 -6.81
N ASP A 140 -15.26 -14.51 -6.92
CA ASP A 140 -14.81 -15.56 -5.99
C ASP A 140 -14.12 -15.03 -4.71
N LYS A 141 -13.76 -13.74 -4.70
CA LYS A 141 -13.00 -13.08 -3.63
C LYS A 141 -13.54 -11.68 -3.38
N VAL A 142 -13.31 -11.17 -2.18
CA VAL A 142 -13.63 -9.78 -1.83
C VAL A 142 -12.39 -8.94 -2.09
N PHE A 143 -12.39 -8.16 -3.18
CA PHE A 143 -11.28 -7.26 -3.51
C PHE A 143 -11.69 -5.82 -3.20
N LYS A 144 -11.02 -5.17 -2.24
CA LYS A 144 -11.25 -3.75 -1.89
C LYS A 144 -10.06 -2.89 -2.27
N VAL A 145 -10.32 -1.64 -2.66
CA VAL A 145 -9.29 -0.67 -3.05
C VAL A 145 -9.54 0.62 -2.30
N PHE A 146 -8.58 1.04 -1.48
CA PHE A 146 -8.68 2.27 -0.69
C PHE A 146 -7.72 3.32 -1.23
N ARG A 147 -8.18 4.57 -1.33
CA ARG A 147 -7.37 5.71 -1.81
C ARG A 147 -6.55 6.38 -0.70
N THR A 148 -6.87 6.11 0.55
CA THR A 148 -6.19 6.66 1.72
C THR A 148 -6.08 5.58 2.81
N LEU A 149 -5.13 5.77 3.71
CA LEU A 149 -4.96 4.93 4.91
C LEU A 149 -6.22 4.96 5.79
N ASP A 150 -6.76 6.14 6.05
CA ASP A 150 -7.90 6.30 6.98
C ASP A 150 -9.12 5.47 6.56
N LEU A 151 -9.47 5.46 5.27
CA LEU A 151 -10.58 4.66 4.74
C LEU A 151 -10.36 3.16 4.92
N PHE A 152 -9.10 2.72 4.78
CA PHE A 152 -8.75 1.33 5.05
C PHE A 152 -8.86 0.99 6.53
N LEU A 153 -8.39 1.87 7.42
CA LEU A 153 -8.43 1.67 8.87
C LEU A 153 -9.86 1.68 9.39
N GLU A 154 -10.71 2.56 8.89
CA GLU A 154 -12.15 2.55 9.18
C GLU A 154 -12.77 1.21 8.78
N TRP A 155 -12.49 0.71 7.58
CA TRP A 155 -13.05 -0.56 7.10
C TRP A 155 -12.55 -1.79 7.88
N ILE A 156 -11.24 -1.87 8.18
CA ILE A 156 -10.67 -3.05 8.85
C ILE A 156 -11.13 -3.15 10.32
N THR A 157 -11.61 -2.04 10.89
CA THR A 157 -12.12 -1.95 12.27
C THR A 157 -13.64 -1.81 12.37
N SER A 158 -14.33 -1.49 11.28
CA SER A 158 -15.78 -1.31 11.26
C SER A 158 -16.47 -2.64 11.54
N THR A 159 -17.28 -2.70 12.58
CA THR A 159 -18.00 -3.90 13.02
C THR A 159 -19.22 -4.26 12.17
N GLU A 160 -19.49 -3.54 11.09
CA GLU A 160 -20.66 -3.79 10.24
C GLU A 160 -20.39 -4.97 9.28
N ARG A 161 -21.32 -5.93 9.31
CA ARG A 161 -21.34 -7.09 8.42
C ARG A 161 -21.95 -6.64 7.09
N ASP A 162 -21.19 -6.77 6.00
CA ASP A 162 -21.76 -6.88 4.65
C ASP A 162 -22.74 -8.08 4.60
#